data_AF-A0A7D9D1Q8-F1
#
_entry.id   AF-A0A7D9D1Q8-F1
#
_cell.length_a   1.000
_cell.length_b   1.000
_cell.length_c   1.000
_cell.angle_alpha   90.00
_cell.angle_beta   90.00
_cell.angle_gamma   90.00
#
_symmetry.space_group_name_H-M   'P 1'
#
loop_
_entity.id
_entity.type
_entity.pdbx_description
1 polymer ?
#
loop_
_entity_poly.entity_id
_entity_poly.type
_entity_poly.pdbx_seq_one_letter_code
_entity_poly.pdbx_strand_id
1 'polypeptide(L)'
;MQYLIDASVYVFRAYYSIPDDMVDDDGNPINALYGYCRFLGDFMEQVKPDHVAVLFDESLTTSFRTEIYPEYKANREPTPPELKRQFVQCRRFTKALGLMSCAHPRYEADDLIGTLVTDGRAEGRPSTIVTRDKDLAQLLTKDDVFWDFAGKGKLKYDQIPENFGAWPEQIADFLALAGDSVDNIKGVPGVGKKTAGALLAHFSSLEEIYSNLDSVHEVNVRGAKTLAAKLEAHKEDALLARRLTGIACDAPYDRPETGLKPVAPDLGAINALYDEAGIGTALRRQAERVSDLI
;
A
#
# COMPACT_ATOMS: atom_id res chain seq x y z
N MET A 1 -14.92 -12.24 -4.01
CA MET A 1 -14.05 -11.04 -3.97
C MET A 1 -13.64 -10.80 -2.53
N GLN A 2 -12.39 -10.42 -2.28
CA GLN A 2 -11.91 -9.90 -1.00
C GLN A 2 -11.46 -8.44 -1.15
N TYR A 3 -11.51 -7.69 -0.05
CA TYR A 3 -11.02 -6.31 0.00
C TYR A 3 -9.83 -6.22 0.94
N LEU A 4 -8.70 -5.74 0.44
CA LEU A 4 -7.47 -5.63 1.22
C LEU A 4 -7.13 -4.14 1.33
N ILE A 5 -7.28 -3.57 2.52
CA ILE A 5 -7.13 -2.14 2.76
C ILE A 5 -5.73 -1.87 3.29
N ASP A 6 -4.96 -1.10 2.54
CA ASP A 6 -3.74 -0.45 3.02
C ASP A 6 -4.14 0.74 3.91
N ALA A 7 -4.21 0.51 5.22
CA ALA A 7 -4.72 1.51 6.16
C ALA A 7 -3.76 2.68 6.36
N SER A 8 -2.46 2.42 6.32
CA SER A 8 -1.41 3.41 6.54
C SER A 8 -1.59 4.61 5.61
N VAL A 9 -1.82 4.38 4.33
CA VAL A 9 -2.04 5.45 3.34
C VAL A 9 -3.24 6.34 3.68
N TYR A 10 -4.34 5.78 4.19
CA TYR A 10 -5.53 6.56 4.57
C TYR A 10 -5.34 7.32 5.89
N VAL A 11 -4.59 6.76 6.85
CA VAL A 11 -4.23 7.47 8.09
C VAL A 11 -3.32 8.66 7.77
N PHE A 12 -2.25 8.47 6.99
CA PHE A 12 -1.38 9.57 6.57
C PHE A 12 -2.14 10.63 5.76
N ARG A 13 -3.01 10.20 4.84
CA ARG A 13 -3.86 11.13 4.09
C ARG A 13 -4.71 11.99 5.03
N ALA A 14 -5.38 11.38 6.00
CA ALA A 14 -6.20 12.12 6.96
C ALA A 14 -5.34 13.12 7.76
N TYR A 15 -4.16 12.70 8.24
CA TYR A 15 -3.24 13.56 8.98
C TYR A 15 -2.83 14.82 8.20
N TYR A 16 -2.50 14.69 6.91
CA TYR A 16 -2.01 15.83 6.12
C TYR A 16 -3.13 16.64 5.44
N SER A 17 -4.36 16.13 5.37
CA SER A 17 -5.47 16.81 4.66
C SER A 17 -6.55 17.39 5.56
N ILE A 18 -6.60 16.97 6.83
CA ILE A 18 -7.56 17.48 7.82
C ILE A 18 -6.79 18.38 8.79
N PRO A 19 -7.27 19.62 9.05
CA PRO A 19 -6.69 20.51 10.06
C PRO A 19 -6.50 19.82 11.42
N ASP A 20 -5.40 20.12 12.10
CA ASP A 20 -5.01 19.56 13.40
C ASP A 20 -5.59 20.33 14.59
N ASP A 21 -6.46 21.31 14.33
CA ASP A 21 -7.23 22.05 15.34
C ASP A 21 -8.38 21.23 15.95
N MET A 22 -8.69 20.07 15.35
CA MET A 22 -9.54 19.05 15.96
C MET A 22 -8.75 18.28 17.01
N VAL A 23 -9.04 18.56 18.27
CA VAL A 23 -8.31 18.02 19.43
C VAL A 23 -9.24 17.30 20.41
N ASP A 24 -8.68 16.39 21.20
CA ASP A 24 -9.33 15.79 22.36
C ASP A 24 -9.37 16.74 23.59
N ASP A 25 -9.98 16.30 24.70
CA ASP A 25 -10.14 17.10 25.92
C ASP A 25 -8.79 17.53 26.55
N ASP A 26 -7.72 16.79 26.27
CA ASP A 26 -6.35 17.08 26.71
C ASP A 26 -5.61 17.97 25.70
N GLY A 27 -6.26 18.43 24.63
CA GLY A 27 -5.71 19.30 23.60
C GLY A 27 -4.84 18.61 22.58
N ASN A 28 -4.86 17.27 22.50
CA ASN A 28 -4.05 16.55 21.53
C ASN A 28 -4.79 16.38 20.18
N PRO A 29 -4.13 16.54 19.03
CA PRO A 29 -4.78 16.38 17.71
C PRO A 29 -5.36 14.98 17.49
N ILE A 30 -6.54 14.92 16.85
CA ILE A 30 -7.27 13.69 16.49
C ILE A 30 -7.68 13.64 15.01
N ASN A 31 -7.14 14.55 14.19
CA ASN A 31 -7.47 14.72 12.78
C ASN A 31 -7.28 13.46 11.91
N ALA A 32 -6.19 12.71 12.10
CA ALA A 32 -5.93 11.46 11.41
C ALA A 32 -6.91 10.34 11.84
N LEU A 33 -7.16 10.20 13.14
CA LEU A 33 -8.13 9.24 13.67
C LEU A 33 -9.53 9.53 13.12
N TYR A 34 -9.96 10.79 13.19
CA TYR A 34 -11.28 11.19 12.70
C TYR A 34 -11.45 10.88 11.21
N GLY A 35 -10.48 11.28 10.39
CA GLY A 35 -10.51 11.02 8.95
C GLY A 35 -10.48 9.53 8.62
N TYR A 36 -9.71 8.74 9.37
CA TYR A 36 -9.64 7.30 9.22
C TYR A 36 -10.97 6.61 9.58
N CYS A 37 -11.57 6.95 10.74
CA CYS A 37 -12.86 6.43 11.17
C CYS A 37 -13.94 6.68 10.13
N ARG A 38 -13.99 7.91 9.59
CA ARG A 38 -14.91 8.27 8.51
C ARG A 38 -14.67 7.44 7.25
N PHE A 39 -13.42 7.35 6.79
CA PHE A 39 -13.05 6.56 5.62
C PHE A 39 -13.52 5.10 5.75
N LEU A 40 -13.17 4.45 6.86
CA LEU A 40 -13.46 3.04 7.06
C LEU A 40 -14.96 2.80 7.25
N GLY A 41 -15.65 3.70 7.96
CA GLY A 41 -17.11 3.67 8.07
C GLY A 41 -17.81 3.81 6.72
N ASP A 42 -17.43 4.82 5.93
CA ASP A 42 -17.96 5.06 4.57
C ASP A 42 -17.72 3.83 3.68
N PHE A 43 -16.53 3.23 3.76
CA PHE A 43 -16.19 2.01 3.04
C PHE A 43 -17.12 0.85 3.41
N MET A 44 -17.31 0.58 4.70
CA MET A 44 -18.17 -0.52 5.17
C MET A 44 -19.63 -0.31 4.75
N GLU A 45 -20.16 0.91 4.84
CA GLU A 45 -21.53 1.24 4.43
C GLU A 45 -21.76 1.07 2.92
N GLN A 46 -20.78 1.50 2.11
CA GLN A 46 -20.88 1.47 0.66
C GLN A 46 -20.64 0.07 0.09
N VAL A 47 -19.64 -0.64 0.61
CA VAL A 47 -19.13 -1.87 0.00
C VAL A 47 -19.79 -3.11 0.59
N LYS A 48 -20.09 -3.11 1.89
CA LYS A 48 -20.65 -4.27 2.62
C LYS A 48 -19.88 -5.56 2.31
N PRO A 49 -18.56 -5.59 2.56
CA PRO A 49 -17.71 -6.67 2.09
C PRO A 49 -17.94 -7.98 2.85
N ASP A 50 -18.07 -9.10 2.14
CA ASP A 50 -18.08 -10.44 2.77
C ASP A 50 -16.70 -10.84 3.33
N HIS A 51 -15.62 -10.33 2.73
CA HIS A 51 -14.24 -10.63 3.08
C HIS A 51 -13.41 -9.35 3.02
N VAL A 52 -12.84 -8.92 4.15
CA VAL A 52 -12.03 -7.71 4.27
C VAL A 52 -10.91 -7.90 5.28
N ALA A 53 -9.73 -7.37 4.95
CA ALA A 53 -8.63 -7.18 5.88
C ALA A 53 -8.12 -5.75 5.82
N VAL A 54 -7.64 -5.26 6.95
CA VAL A 54 -7.10 -3.92 7.12
C VAL A 54 -5.67 -4.04 7.64
N LEU A 55 -4.72 -3.61 6.83
CA LEU A 55 -3.29 -3.84 7.02
C LEU A 55 -2.62 -2.53 7.44
N PHE A 56 -1.82 -2.59 8.49
CA PHE A 56 -1.06 -1.45 9.02
C PHE A 56 0.43 -1.77 9.02
N ASP A 57 1.24 -0.73 8.83
CA ASP A 57 2.66 -0.82 9.17
C ASP A 57 2.82 -0.79 10.69
N GLU A 58 3.51 -1.80 11.23
CA GLU A 58 3.89 -1.83 12.65
C GLU A 58 5.04 -0.85 12.92
N SER A 59 6.04 -0.87 12.03
CA SER A 59 7.18 0.04 12.05
C SER A 59 7.20 0.89 10.79
N LEU A 60 7.31 2.20 11.00
CA LEU A 60 7.39 3.19 9.91
C LEU A 60 8.85 3.48 9.49
N THR A 61 9.81 2.85 10.16
CA THR A 61 11.25 3.10 9.99
C THR A 61 12.09 1.85 9.76
N THR A 62 11.54 0.65 10.00
CA THR A 62 12.28 -0.61 9.87
C THR A 62 11.43 -1.67 9.19
N SER A 63 12.03 -2.38 8.25
CA SER A 63 11.47 -3.57 7.61
C SER A 63 12.59 -4.50 7.17
N PHE A 64 12.28 -5.69 6.66
CA PHE A 64 13.30 -6.58 6.10
C PHE A 64 14.08 -5.90 4.96
N ARG A 65 13.50 -4.90 4.27
CA ARG A 65 14.19 -4.10 3.26
C ARG A 65 15.30 -3.23 3.86
N THR A 66 15.12 -2.70 5.07
CA THR A 66 16.17 -1.94 5.77
C THR A 66 17.36 -2.82 6.20
N GLU A 67 17.15 -4.13 6.39
CA GLU A 67 18.24 -5.10 6.59
C GLU A 67 19.04 -5.34 5.31
N ILE A 68 18.40 -5.24 4.14
CA ILE A 68 19.02 -5.40 2.82
C ILE A 68 19.74 -4.11 2.40
N TYR A 69 19.10 -2.95 2.61
CA TYR A 69 19.60 -1.64 2.23
C TYR A 69 19.21 -0.58 3.27
N PRO A 70 20.14 -0.18 4.16
CA PRO A 70 19.84 0.75 5.27
C PRO A 70 19.30 2.12 4.84
N GLU A 71 19.60 2.57 3.62
CA GLU A 71 19.12 3.84 3.08
C GLU A 71 17.67 3.76 2.57
N TYR A 72 17.08 2.56 2.48
CA TYR A 72 15.69 2.39 2.06
C TYR A 72 14.73 3.17 2.98
N LYS A 73 13.90 4.05 2.38
CA LYS A 73 13.00 4.99 3.09
C LYS A 73 13.70 5.91 4.12
N ALA A 74 15.03 5.97 4.16
CA ALA A 74 15.78 6.76 5.16
C ALA A 74 15.62 8.29 5.00
N ASN A 75 15.13 8.75 3.84
CA ASN A 75 14.80 10.14 3.58
C ASN A 75 13.42 10.56 4.12
N ARG A 76 12.61 9.63 4.66
CA ARG A 76 11.31 9.95 5.24
C ARG A 76 11.50 10.58 6.62
N GLU A 77 10.77 11.66 6.89
CA GLU A 77 10.78 12.29 8.20
C GLU A 77 10.21 11.33 9.26
N PRO A 78 10.77 11.31 10.49
CA PRO A 78 10.22 10.53 11.58
C PRO A 78 8.76 10.89 11.81
N THR A 79 7.90 9.88 11.94
CA THR A 79 6.49 10.07 12.25
C THR A 79 6.33 10.81 13.59
N PRO A 80 5.61 11.96 13.63
CA PRO A 80 5.40 12.72 14.86
C PRO A 80 4.73 11.88 15.96
N PRO A 81 5.05 12.10 17.25
CA PRO A 81 4.42 11.38 18.37
C PRO A 81 2.89 11.40 18.34
N GLU A 82 2.30 12.52 17.91
CA GLU A 82 0.87 12.75 17.82
C GLU A 82 0.24 11.82 16.77
N LEU A 83 0.90 11.64 15.63
CA LEU A 83 0.47 10.71 14.59
C LEU A 83 0.65 9.26 15.04
N LYS A 84 1.73 8.91 15.75
CA LYS A 84 1.91 7.58 16.34
C LYS A 84 0.78 7.23 17.31
N ARG A 85 0.34 8.18 18.15
CA ARG A 85 -0.84 8.01 19.03
C ARG A 85 -2.08 7.67 18.21
N GLN A 86 -2.34 8.44 17.16
CA GLN A 86 -3.52 8.25 16.31
C GLN A 86 -3.48 6.91 15.55
N PHE A 87 -2.32 6.41 15.11
CA PHE A 87 -2.19 5.07 14.54
C PHE A 87 -2.65 3.96 15.49
N VAL A 88 -2.28 4.05 16.78
CA VAL A 88 -2.74 3.10 17.81
C VAL A 88 -4.26 3.15 17.94
N GLN A 89 -4.84 4.34 17.93
CA GLN A 89 -6.29 4.54 17.98
C GLN A 89 -7.00 3.99 16.73
N CYS A 90 -6.44 4.18 15.53
CA CYS A 90 -6.97 3.61 14.29
C CYS A 90 -6.99 2.08 14.31
N ARG A 91 -5.94 1.44 14.84
CA ARG A 91 -5.91 -0.02 15.03
C ARG A 91 -6.96 -0.49 16.05
N ARG A 92 -7.14 0.23 17.16
CA ARG A 92 -8.20 -0.05 18.15
C ARG A 92 -9.58 0.05 17.50
N PHE A 93 -9.85 1.12 16.74
CA PHE A 93 -11.10 1.30 16.03
C PHE A 93 -11.38 0.17 15.05
N THR A 94 -10.39 -0.21 14.23
CA THR A 94 -10.51 -1.31 13.25
C THR A 94 -10.91 -2.62 13.90
N LYS A 95 -10.25 -2.99 15.00
CA LYS A 95 -10.56 -4.20 15.76
C LYS A 95 -11.96 -4.12 16.37
N ALA A 96 -12.33 -2.97 16.94
CA ALA A 96 -13.64 -2.75 17.52
C ALA A 96 -14.77 -2.75 16.47
N LEU A 97 -14.47 -2.40 15.21
CA LEU A 97 -15.39 -2.52 14.09
C LEU A 97 -15.57 -3.98 13.60
N GLY A 98 -14.93 -4.95 14.27
CA GLY A 98 -15.05 -6.37 13.94
C GLY A 98 -14.29 -6.79 12.69
N LEU A 99 -13.25 -6.03 12.30
CA LEU A 99 -12.47 -6.32 11.11
C LEU A 99 -11.13 -6.98 11.44
N MET A 100 -10.66 -7.85 10.54
CA MET A 100 -9.30 -8.38 10.61
C MET A 100 -8.30 -7.22 10.49
N SER A 101 -7.42 -7.11 11.48
CA SER A 101 -6.35 -6.13 11.54
C SER A 101 -5.02 -6.84 11.69
N CYS A 102 -4.12 -6.64 10.74
CA CYS A 102 -2.78 -7.24 10.76
C CYS A 102 -1.69 -6.18 10.64
N ALA A 103 -0.59 -6.45 11.33
CA ALA A 103 0.65 -5.71 11.26
C ALA A 103 1.78 -6.69 11.60
N HIS A 104 2.99 -6.44 11.09
CA HIS A 104 4.13 -7.31 11.36
C HIS A 104 5.38 -6.46 11.64
N PRO A 105 6.21 -6.80 12.65
CA PRO A 105 7.36 -5.97 13.02
C PRO A 105 8.46 -5.91 11.96
N ARG A 106 8.49 -6.90 11.05
CA ARG A 106 9.52 -7.04 10.01
C ARG A 106 9.02 -6.85 8.58
N TYR A 107 7.72 -6.96 8.34
CA TYR A 107 7.12 -6.89 7.00
C TYR A 107 6.18 -5.69 6.96
N GLU A 108 6.14 -5.01 5.82
CA GLU A 108 5.31 -3.82 5.64
C GLU A 108 3.87 -4.24 5.36
N ALA A 109 2.93 -3.30 5.48
CA ALA A 109 1.52 -3.55 5.14
C ALA A 109 1.38 -4.14 3.73
N ASP A 110 2.21 -3.67 2.79
CA ASP A 110 2.22 -4.10 1.40
C ASP A 110 2.52 -5.59 1.25
N ASP A 111 3.43 -6.12 2.06
CA ASP A 111 3.83 -7.53 2.05
C ASP A 111 2.75 -8.43 2.64
N LEU A 112 2.04 -7.94 3.67
CA LEU A 112 0.87 -8.63 4.21
C LEU A 112 -0.27 -8.65 3.19
N ILE A 113 -0.46 -7.56 2.44
CA ILE A 113 -1.41 -7.52 1.32
C ILE A 113 -0.99 -8.50 0.23
N GLY A 114 0.28 -8.53 -0.17
CA GLY A 114 0.80 -9.48 -1.17
C GLY A 114 0.54 -10.93 -0.79
N THR A 115 0.72 -11.25 0.49
CA THR A 115 0.43 -12.59 1.02
C THR A 115 -1.06 -12.90 0.96
N LEU A 116 -1.93 -12.00 1.41
CA LEU A 116 -3.38 -12.19 1.38
C LEU A 116 -3.94 -12.25 -0.05
N VAL A 117 -3.37 -11.51 -1.00
CA VAL A 117 -3.70 -11.63 -2.43
C VAL A 117 -3.38 -13.05 -2.91
N THR A 118 -2.21 -13.57 -2.55
CA THR A 118 -1.76 -14.91 -2.95
C THR A 118 -2.65 -16.00 -2.36
N ASP A 119 -2.95 -15.91 -1.07
CA ASP A 119 -3.85 -16.83 -0.37
C ASP A 119 -5.26 -16.80 -0.98
N GLY A 120 -5.84 -15.62 -1.17
CA GLY A 120 -7.16 -15.46 -1.80
C GLY A 120 -7.19 -16.04 -3.21
N ARG A 121 -6.14 -15.83 -4.00
CA ARG A 121 -6.03 -16.39 -5.35
C ARG A 121 -5.96 -17.91 -5.35
N ALA A 122 -5.25 -18.52 -4.39
CA ALA A 122 -5.22 -19.97 -4.23
C ALA A 122 -6.61 -20.56 -3.89
N GLU A 123 -7.48 -19.76 -3.27
CA GLU A 123 -8.89 -20.08 -3.00
C GLU A 123 -9.84 -19.69 -4.15
N GLY A 124 -9.34 -19.20 -5.29
CA GLY A 124 -10.16 -18.73 -6.39
C GLY A 124 -10.93 -17.43 -6.09
N ARG A 125 -10.43 -16.62 -5.16
CA ARG A 125 -11.04 -15.38 -4.69
C ARG A 125 -10.25 -14.17 -5.20
N PRO A 126 -10.79 -13.41 -6.18
CA PRO A 126 -10.14 -12.19 -6.65
C PRO A 126 -10.07 -11.12 -5.56
N SER A 127 -9.10 -10.22 -5.68
CA SER A 127 -8.82 -9.16 -4.71
C SER A 127 -9.10 -7.77 -5.25
N THR A 128 -9.73 -6.93 -4.43
CA THR A 128 -9.70 -5.47 -4.59
C THR A 128 -8.74 -4.89 -3.56
N ILE A 129 -7.61 -4.39 -4.02
CA ILE A 129 -6.60 -3.73 -3.18
C ILE A 129 -6.97 -2.25 -3.06
N VAL A 130 -7.34 -1.83 -1.85
CA VAL A 130 -7.79 -0.48 -1.54
C VAL A 130 -6.59 0.32 -1.04
N THR A 131 -5.96 1.07 -1.94
CA THR A 131 -4.70 1.79 -1.68
C THR A 131 -4.54 2.95 -2.67
N ARG A 132 -3.57 3.82 -2.39
CA ARG A 132 -3.03 4.82 -3.33
C ARG A 132 -1.56 4.57 -3.67
N ASP A 133 -0.94 3.59 -3.02
CA ASP A 133 0.44 3.24 -3.30
C ASP A 133 0.51 2.50 -4.63
N LYS A 134 1.24 3.08 -5.57
CA LYS A 134 1.43 2.51 -6.92
C LYS A 134 2.17 1.17 -6.86
N ASP A 135 2.93 0.91 -5.80
CA ASP A 135 3.79 -0.27 -5.70
C ASP A 135 2.95 -1.54 -5.60
N LEU A 136 1.81 -1.46 -4.91
CA LEU A 136 0.79 -2.51 -4.82
C LEU A 136 0.12 -2.84 -6.16
N ALA A 137 0.26 -1.99 -7.19
CA ALA A 137 -0.20 -2.33 -8.53
C ALA A 137 0.49 -3.57 -9.10
N GLN A 138 1.68 -3.93 -8.57
CA GLN A 138 2.42 -5.11 -9.01
C GLN A 138 1.72 -6.45 -8.69
N LEU A 139 0.77 -6.45 -7.75
CA LEU A 139 0.08 -7.65 -7.29
C LEU A 139 -1.12 -8.05 -8.16
N LEU A 140 -1.55 -7.16 -9.05
CA LEU A 140 -2.78 -7.33 -9.83
C LEU A 140 -2.63 -8.41 -10.90
N THR A 141 -3.63 -9.28 -10.97
CA THR A 141 -3.97 -10.08 -12.14
C THR A 141 -5.26 -9.57 -12.79
N LYS A 142 -5.71 -10.22 -13.87
CA LYS A 142 -6.87 -9.76 -14.67
C LYS A 142 -8.17 -9.64 -13.89
N ASP A 143 -8.34 -10.46 -12.85
CA ASP A 143 -9.54 -10.47 -12.02
C ASP A 143 -9.44 -9.52 -10.81
N ASP A 144 -8.27 -8.97 -10.56
CA ASP A 144 -7.99 -8.07 -9.43
C ASP A 144 -8.28 -6.61 -9.78
N VAL A 145 -8.50 -5.80 -8.75
CA VAL A 145 -8.80 -4.36 -8.88
C VAL A 145 -7.90 -3.55 -7.95
N PHE A 146 -7.32 -2.49 -8.48
CA PHE A 146 -6.67 -1.44 -7.70
C PHE A 146 -7.70 -0.35 -7.41
N TRP A 147 -7.84 0.09 -6.17
CA TRP A 147 -8.87 1.08 -5.80
C TRP A 147 -8.34 2.17 -4.88
N ASP A 148 -8.20 3.38 -5.44
CA ASP A 148 -8.10 4.61 -4.67
C ASP A 148 -9.53 5.05 -4.26
N PHE A 149 -10.02 4.53 -3.13
CA PHE A 149 -11.35 4.81 -2.59
C PHE A 149 -11.57 6.31 -2.34
N ALA A 150 -10.49 7.00 -2.01
CA ALA A 150 -10.42 8.39 -1.65
C ALA A 150 -10.23 9.36 -2.84
N GLY A 151 -10.05 8.84 -4.06
CA GLY A 151 -9.51 9.63 -5.16
C GLY A 151 -9.88 9.07 -6.53
N LYS A 152 -8.89 8.50 -7.23
CA LYS A 152 -9.00 8.16 -8.67
C LYS A 152 -10.00 7.03 -8.99
N GLY A 153 -10.58 6.38 -7.98
CA GLY A 153 -11.52 5.29 -8.18
C GLY A 153 -10.81 3.97 -8.53
N LYS A 154 -11.50 3.11 -9.27
CA LYS A 154 -11.07 1.75 -9.57
C LYS A 154 -10.29 1.69 -10.88
N LEU A 155 -9.15 1.00 -10.85
CA LEU A 155 -8.36 0.64 -12.03
C LEU A 155 -8.33 -0.89 -12.15
N LYS A 156 -8.64 -1.38 -13.34
CA LYS A 156 -8.44 -2.79 -13.72
C LYS A 156 -7.05 -3.00 -14.30
N TYR A 157 -6.67 -4.27 -14.43
CA TYR A 157 -5.38 -4.72 -14.97
C TYR A 157 -4.94 -3.97 -16.25
N ASP A 158 -5.83 -3.81 -17.23
CA ASP A 158 -5.56 -3.16 -18.51
C ASP A 158 -5.39 -1.64 -18.43
N GLN A 159 -5.82 -1.03 -17.33
CA GLN A 159 -5.70 0.41 -17.09
C GLN A 159 -4.40 0.78 -16.35
N ILE A 160 -3.68 -0.21 -15.81
CA ILE A 160 -2.43 -0.01 -15.05
C ILE A 160 -1.34 0.64 -15.90
N PRO A 161 -1.03 0.20 -17.14
CA PRO A 161 0.04 0.79 -17.93
C PRO A 161 -0.13 2.29 -18.18
N GLU A 162 -1.35 2.74 -18.47
CA GLU A 162 -1.64 4.16 -18.71
C GLU A 162 -1.50 5.01 -17.43
N ASN A 163 -1.73 4.42 -16.26
CA ASN A 163 -1.68 5.13 -14.97
C ASN A 163 -0.31 5.09 -14.30
N PHE A 164 0.45 4.02 -14.49
CA PHE A 164 1.69 3.75 -13.75
C PHE A 164 2.91 3.54 -14.65
N GLY A 165 2.73 3.37 -15.96
CA GLY A 165 3.81 3.33 -16.96
C GLY A 165 4.34 1.94 -17.30
N ALA A 166 3.83 0.89 -16.66
CA ALA A 166 4.22 -0.50 -16.87
C ALA A 166 3.03 -1.43 -16.57
N TRP A 167 3.06 -2.66 -17.10
CA TRP A 167 2.11 -3.70 -16.71
C TRP A 167 2.32 -4.11 -15.24
N PRO A 168 1.29 -4.63 -14.54
CA PRO A 168 1.40 -5.07 -13.15
C PRO A 168 2.66 -5.88 -12.85
N GLU A 169 2.88 -6.95 -13.60
CA GLU A 169 4.04 -7.83 -13.45
C GLU A 169 5.40 -7.14 -13.66
N GLN A 170 5.41 -5.94 -14.25
CA GLN A 170 6.60 -5.14 -14.55
C GLN A 170 6.81 -3.96 -13.59
N ILE A 171 5.86 -3.65 -12.69
CA ILE A 171 5.93 -2.44 -11.85
C ILE A 171 7.20 -2.42 -10.98
N ALA A 172 7.56 -3.56 -10.38
CA ALA A 172 8.77 -3.62 -9.56
C ALA A 172 10.05 -3.45 -10.39
N ASP A 173 10.12 -4.03 -11.60
CA ASP A 173 11.24 -3.81 -12.54
C ASP A 173 11.29 -2.35 -13.00
N PHE A 174 10.14 -1.76 -13.26
CA PHE A 174 10.00 -0.38 -13.70
C PHE A 174 10.55 0.58 -12.65
N LEU A 175 10.21 0.38 -11.37
CA LEU A 175 10.72 1.18 -10.26
C LEU A 175 12.22 0.90 -10.01
N ALA A 176 12.67 -0.33 -10.20
CA ALA A 176 14.09 -0.68 -10.07
C ALA A 176 14.96 0.01 -11.14
N LEU A 177 14.44 0.17 -12.35
CA LEU A 177 15.10 0.88 -13.44
C LEU A 177 15.00 2.41 -13.28
N ALA A 178 13.79 2.91 -13.04
CA ALA A 178 13.49 4.34 -13.04
C ALA A 178 13.86 5.06 -11.73
N GLY A 179 14.00 4.30 -10.65
CA GLY A 179 14.11 4.81 -9.29
C GLY A 179 12.77 5.19 -8.67
N ASP A 180 12.78 5.30 -7.35
CA ASP A 180 11.70 5.85 -6.54
C ASP A 180 12.24 6.76 -5.44
N SER A 181 12.07 8.07 -5.62
CA SER A 181 12.50 9.06 -4.63
C SER A 181 11.73 8.98 -3.31
N VAL A 182 10.50 8.47 -3.32
CA VAL A 182 9.67 8.35 -2.09
C VAL A 182 10.27 7.30 -1.14
N ASP A 183 10.91 6.28 -1.72
CA ASP A 183 11.52 5.14 -1.01
C ASP A 183 13.05 5.17 -0.99
N ASN A 184 13.65 6.29 -1.42
CA ASN A 184 15.09 6.47 -1.57
C ASN A 184 15.76 5.44 -2.50
N ILE A 185 15.03 4.95 -3.51
CA ILE A 185 15.53 4.03 -4.54
C ILE A 185 16.08 4.86 -5.69
N LYS A 186 17.38 4.75 -5.98
CA LYS A 186 18.05 5.58 -7.00
C LYS A 186 17.71 5.17 -8.43
N GLY A 187 17.51 3.87 -8.67
CA GLY A 187 17.40 3.30 -10.00
C GLY A 187 18.70 3.38 -10.82
N VAL A 188 18.61 3.19 -12.13
CA VAL A 188 19.76 3.22 -13.03
C VAL A 188 19.99 4.65 -13.54
N PRO A 189 21.18 5.25 -13.33
CA PRO A 189 21.48 6.59 -13.81
C PRO A 189 21.23 6.79 -15.31
N GLY A 190 20.39 7.77 -15.63
CA GLY A 190 20.00 8.08 -17.01
C GLY A 190 18.87 7.21 -17.58
N VAL A 191 18.29 6.31 -16.78
CA VAL A 191 17.07 5.57 -17.09
C VAL A 191 15.92 6.17 -16.30
N GLY A 192 15.17 7.08 -16.92
CA GLY A 192 13.95 7.63 -16.32
C GLY A 192 12.72 6.79 -16.67
N LYS A 193 11.57 7.12 -16.08
CA LYS A 193 10.27 6.45 -16.30
C LYS A 193 9.95 6.13 -17.77
N LYS A 194 10.18 7.08 -18.69
CA LYS A 194 9.94 6.87 -20.13
C LYS A 194 10.85 5.79 -20.72
N THR A 195 12.13 5.80 -20.35
CA THR A 195 13.10 4.81 -20.81
C THR A 195 12.83 3.44 -20.19
N ALA A 196 12.54 3.38 -18.89
CA ALA A 196 12.18 2.15 -18.19
C ALA A 196 10.93 1.49 -18.81
N GLY A 197 9.86 2.26 -19.02
CA GLY A 197 8.64 1.76 -19.67
C GLY A 197 8.89 1.25 -21.10
N ALA A 198 9.70 1.95 -21.89
CA ALA A 198 10.06 1.52 -23.24
C ALA A 198 10.91 0.24 -23.26
N LEU A 199 11.87 0.12 -22.33
CA LEU A 199 12.67 -1.10 -22.17
C LEU A 199 11.79 -2.29 -21.81
N LEU A 200 10.89 -2.13 -20.84
CA LEU A 200 10.00 -3.20 -20.38
C LEU A 200 8.91 -3.55 -21.41
N ALA A 201 8.46 -2.58 -22.21
CA ALA A 201 7.58 -2.87 -23.34
C ALA A 201 8.28 -3.71 -24.43
N HIS A 202 9.60 -3.59 -24.57
CA HIS A 202 10.38 -4.31 -25.59
C HIS A 202 10.89 -5.68 -25.09
N PHE A 203 11.42 -5.75 -23.87
CA PHE A 203 12.07 -6.94 -23.30
C PHE A 203 11.22 -7.67 -22.25
N SER A 204 10.10 -7.11 -21.82
CA SER A 204 9.18 -7.70 -20.82
C SER A 204 9.64 -7.69 -19.36
N SER A 205 10.94 -7.87 -19.05
CA SER A 205 11.43 -7.90 -17.66
C SER A 205 12.85 -7.35 -17.50
N LEU A 206 13.25 -7.09 -16.26
CA LEU A 206 14.63 -6.70 -15.93
C LEU A 206 15.64 -7.79 -16.34
N GLU A 207 15.32 -9.06 -16.12
CA GLU A 207 16.16 -10.19 -16.50
C GLU A 207 16.38 -10.23 -18.02
N GLU A 208 15.31 -10.09 -18.80
CA GLU A 208 15.38 -10.08 -20.26
C GLU A 208 16.18 -8.89 -20.80
N ILE A 209 16.08 -7.71 -20.17
CA ILE A 209 16.93 -6.55 -20.53
C ILE A 209 18.42 -6.90 -20.35
N TYR A 210 18.78 -7.53 -19.22
CA TYR A 210 20.18 -7.85 -18.92
C TYR A 210 20.72 -9.05 -19.71
N SER A 211 19.86 -9.96 -20.14
CA SER A 211 20.21 -11.07 -21.04
C SER A 211 20.40 -10.62 -22.49
N ASN A 212 19.85 -9.45 -22.86
CA ASN A 212 19.84 -8.94 -24.24
C ASN A 212 20.45 -7.53 -24.37
N LEU A 213 21.46 -7.21 -23.55
CA LEU A 213 22.09 -5.88 -23.53
C LEU A 213 22.56 -5.39 -24.90
N ASP A 214 23.06 -6.29 -25.75
CA ASP A 214 23.52 -5.97 -27.11
C ASP A 214 22.38 -5.43 -27.99
N SER A 215 21.13 -5.79 -27.72
CA SER A 215 19.95 -5.37 -28.50
C SER A 215 19.25 -4.14 -27.91
N VAL A 216 19.68 -3.65 -26.75
CA VAL A 216 19.05 -2.49 -26.08
C VAL A 216 19.05 -1.22 -26.94
N HIS A 217 20.02 -1.10 -27.85
CA HIS A 217 20.12 0.03 -28.77
C HIS A 217 18.96 0.11 -29.79
N GLU A 218 18.20 -0.98 -29.97
CA GLU A 218 17.02 -1.05 -30.85
C GLU A 218 15.78 -0.38 -30.23
N VAL A 219 15.78 -0.18 -28.90
CA VAL A 219 14.68 0.50 -28.21
C VAL A 219 14.68 1.97 -28.59
N ASN A 220 13.55 2.46 -29.08
CA ASN A 220 13.40 3.84 -29.58
C ASN A 220 13.33 4.87 -28.44
N VAL A 221 14.48 5.14 -27.81
CA VAL A 221 14.64 6.09 -26.72
C VAL A 221 15.85 6.99 -26.92
N ARG A 222 15.81 8.19 -26.33
CA ARG A 222 16.93 9.13 -26.38
C ARG A 222 18.15 8.52 -25.69
N GLY A 223 19.25 8.40 -26.44
CA GLY A 223 20.52 7.88 -25.92
C GLY A 223 20.62 6.35 -25.95
N ALA A 224 19.79 5.65 -26.73
CA ALA A 224 19.81 4.17 -26.84
C ALA A 224 21.21 3.58 -27.07
N LYS A 225 22.05 4.25 -27.89
CA LYS A 225 23.43 3.81 -28.18
C LYS A 225 24.35 3.68 -26.95
N THR A 226 24.08 4.42 -25.87
CA THR A 226 24.89 4.37 -24.63
C THR A 226 24.16 3.69 -23.49
N LEU A 227 22.94 3.21 -23.73
CA LEU A 227 22.07 2.67 -22.70
C LEU A 227 22.56 1.30 -22.19
N ALA A 228 23.04 0.44 -23.09
CA ALA A 228 23.60 -0.87 -22.72
C ALA A 228 24.77 -0.72 -21.73
N ALA A 229 25.72 0.17 -22.02
CA ALA A 229 26.87 0.43 -21.14
C ALA A 229 26.45 0.99 -19.76
N LYS A 230 25.40 1.81 -19.69
CA LYS A 230 24.87 2.32 -18.42
C LYS A 230 24.19 1.22 -17.61
N LEU A 231 23.38 0.39 -18.26
CA LEU A 231 22.71 -0.74 -17.61
C LEU A 231 23.75 -1.71 -17.06
N GLU A 232 24.77 -2.05 -17.86
CA GLU A 232 25.88 -2.93 -17.44
C GLU A 232 26.64 -2.36 -16.24
N ALA A 233 27.03 -1.08 -16.30
CA ALA A 233 27.76 -0.42 -15.21
C ALA A 233 26.98 -0.35 -13.90
N HIS A 234 25.65 -0.38 -13.94
CA HIS A 234 24.76 -0.27 -12.78
C HIS A 234 23.90 -1.53 -12.57
N LYS A 235 24.36 -2.69 -13.06
CA LYS A 235 23.60 -3.95 -12.96
C LYS A 235 23.29 -4.32 -11.52
N GLU A 236 24.27 -4.30 -10.65
CA GLU A 236 24.09 -4.65 -9.24
C GLU A 236 23.15 -3.69 -8.52
N ASP A 237 23.21 -2.38 -8.84
CA ASP A 237 22.30 -1.37 -8.30
C ASP A 237 20.85 -1.65 -8.73
N ALA A 238 20.63 -2.03 -9.99
CA ALA A 238 19.30 -2.36 -10.52
C ALA A 238 18.75 -3.65 -9.88
N LEU A 239 19.59 -4.68 -9.70
CA LEU A 239 19.19 -5.93 -9.04
C LEU A 239 18.88 -5.71 -7.56
N LEU A 240 19.66 -4.88 -6.86
CA LEU A 240 19.37 -4.46 -5.49
C LEU A 240 18.04 -3.70 -5.43
N ALA A 241 17.86 -2.70 -6.30
CA ALA A 241 16.62 -1.93 -6.36
C ALA A 241 15.42 -2.85 -6.63
N ARG A 242 15.57 -3.85 -7.49
CA ARG A 242 14.50 -4.83 -7.77
C ARG A 242 14.10 -5.69 -6.59
N ARG A 243 15.05 -6.03 -5.72
CA ARG A 243 14.77 -6.72 -4.45
C ARG A 243 14.02 -5.83 -3.47
N LEU A 244 14.26 -4.51 -3.50
CA LEU A 244 13.58 -3.54 -2.64
C LEU A 244 12.18 -3.22 -3.16
N THR A 245 11.97 -3.08 -4.47
CA THR A 245 10.66 -2.76 -5.06
C THR A 245 9.69 -3.94 -5.12
N GLY A 246 10.20 -5.17 -4.99
CA GLY A 246 9.37 -6.38 -4.98
C GLY A 246 8.59 -6.52 -3.68
N ILE A 247 7.28 -6.73 -3.77
CA ILE A 247 6.42 -7.06 -2.61
C ILE A 247 6.56 -8.55 -2.27
N ALA A 248 6.79 -8.85 -0.98
CA ALA A 248 6.77 -10.23 -0.51
C ALA A 248 5.34 -10.79 -0.52
N CYS A 249 5.19 -12.05 -0.92
CA CYS A 249 3.91 -12.72 -1.06
C CYS A 249 3.77 -13.94 -0.14
N ASP A 250 4.70 -14.06 0.81
CA ASP A 250 4.88 -15.15 1.77
C ASP A 250 5.19 -14.62 3.18
N ALA A 251 4.81 -13.37 3.45
CA ALA A 251 5.02 -12.75 4.76
C ALA A 251 4.15 -13.47 5.81
N PRO A 252 4.73 -13.87 6.96
CA PRO A 252 3.96 -14.51 8.01
C PRO A 252 2.97 -13.51 8.62
N TYR A 253 1.75 -13.98 8.87
CA TYR A 253 0.73 -13.20 9.55
C TYR A 253 -0.15 -14.10 10.42
N ASP A 254 -0.64 -13.54 11.52
CA ASP A 254 -1.58 -14.24 12.40
C ASP A 254 -2.95 -14.31 11.71
N ARG A 255 -3.43 -15.53 11.46
CA ARG A 255 -4.77 -15.80 10.92
C ARG A 255 -5.77 -15.85 12.06
N PRO A 256 -6.67 -14.86 12.21
CA PRO A 256 -7.74 -14.94 13.21
C PRO A 256 -8.72 -16.06 12.84
N GLU A 257 -9.41 -16.63 13.83
CA GLU A 257 -10.41 -17.69 13.62
C GLU A 257 -11.54 -17.27 12.67
N THR A 258 -11.91 -15.99 12.72
CA THR A 258 -12.93 -15.37 11.84
C THR A 258 -12.43 -15.22 10.39
N GLY A 259 -11.12 -15.36 10.17
CA GLY A 259 -10.47 -15.07 8.90
C GLY A 259 -10.77 -13.65 8.43
N LEU A 260 -11.10 -13.52 7.14
CA LEU A 260 -11.43 -12.24 6.51
C LEU A 260 -12.89 -11.82 6.70
N LYS A 261 -13.75 -12.65 7.32
CA LYS A 261 -15.16 -12.28 7.48
C LYS A 261 -15.31 -11.22 8.58
N PRO A 262 -15.97 -10.08 8.30
CA PRO A 262 -16.35 -9.15 9.36
C PRO A 262 -17.18 -9.86 10.43
N VAL A 263 -17.02 -9.44 11.68
CA VAL A 263 -17.91 -9.80 12.79
C VAL A 263 -18.63 -8.57 13.32
N ALA A 264 -19.66 -8.79 14.13
CA ALA A 264 -20.45 -7.70 14.71
C ALA A 264 -19.53 -6.68 15.43
N PRO A 265 -19.67 -5.37 15.16
CA PRO A 265 -18.91 -4.33 15.84
C PRO A 265 -19.16 -4.30 17.36
N ASP A 266 -18.10 -4.08 18.13
CA ASP A 266 -18.17 -3.73 19.54
C ASP A 266 -18.46 -2.23 19.69
N LEU A 267 -19.75 -1.88 19.65
CA LEU A 267 -20.20 -0.50 19.81
C LEU A 267 -19.79 0.11 21.15
N GLY A 268 -19.59 -0.70 22.20
CA GLY A 268 -19.11 -0.22 23.50
C GLY A 268 -17.68 0.27 23.42
N ALA A 269 -16.79 -0.55 22.84
CA ALA A 269 -15.39 -0.21 22.62
C ALA A 269 -15.22 0.98 21.65
N ILE A 270 -16.04 1.04 20.59
CA ILE A 270 -16.05 2.18 19.65
C ILE A 270 -16.46 3.46 20.38
N ASN A 271 -17.55 3.43 21.16
CA ASN A 271 -18.01 4.60 21.89
C ASN A 271 -16.99 5.07 22.94
N ALA A 272 -16.34 4.15 23.64
CA ALA A 272 -15.28 4.48 24.59
C ALA A 272 -14.08 5.17 23.91
N LEU A 273 -13.68 4.69 22.73
CA LEU A 273 -12.63 5.36 21.94
C LEU A 273 -13.07 6.75 21.47
N TYR A 274 -14.34 6.90 21.08
CA TYR A 274 -14.86 8.20 20.68
C TYR A 274 -15.02 9.16 21.85
N ASP A 275 -15.31 8.69 23.06
CA ASP A 275 -15.29 9.50 24.27
C ASP A 275 -13.87 9.98 24.58
N GLU A 276 -12.88 9.08 24.56
CA GLU A 276 -11.45 9.39 24.73
C GLU A 276 -10.97 10.48 23.74
N ALA A 277 -11.41 10.39 22.49
CA ALA A 277 -10.98 11.30 21.42
C ALA A 277 -11.87 12.55 21.26
N GLY A 278 -12.92 12.74 22.06
CA GLY A 278 -13.86 13.85 21.88
C GLY A 278 -14.67 13.79 20.56
N ILE A 279 -14.83 12.60 19.98
CA ILE A 279 -15.54 12.41 18.71
C ILE A 279 -17.06 12.49 18.92
N GLY A 280 -17.67 13.39 18.16
CA GLY A 280 -19.10 13.70 18.21
C GLY A 280 -20.03 12.64 17.63
N THR A 281 -21.32 12.97 17.60
CA THR A 281 -22.43 12.03 17.33
C THR A 281 -22.49 11.50 15.89
N ALA A 282 -21.90 12.20 14.92
CA ALA A 282 -21.99 11.79 13.51
C ALA A 282 -21.33 10.42 13.24
N LEU A 283 -20.10 10.22 13.75
CA LEU A 283 -19.39 8.94 13.60
C LEU A 283 -19.99 7.83 14.46
N ARG A 284 -20.57 8.18 15.63
CA ARG A 284 -21.33 7.22 16.47
C ARG A 284 -22.50 6.61 15.71
N ARG A 285 -23.32 7.46 15.11
CA ARG A 285 -24.44 7.01 14.27
C ARG A 285 -23.98 6.22 13.06
N GLN A 286 -22.78 6.49 12.54
CA GLN A 286 -22.22 5.69 11.46
C GLN A 286 -21.82 4.30 11.96
N ALA A 287 -21.17 4.18 13.12
CA ALA A 287 -20.84 2.89 13.71
C ALA A 287 -22.09 2.04 13.99
N GLU A 288 -23.19 2.66 14.46
CA GLU A 288 -24.49 2.00 14.61
C GLU A 288 -25.01 1.47 13.28
N ARG A 289 -25.02 2.29 12.22
CA ARG A 289 -25.44 1.86 10.88
C ARG A 289 -24.57 0.76 10.32
N VAL A 290 -23.25 0.79 10.55
CA VAL A 290 -22.34 -0.30 10.15
C VAL A 290 -22.66 -1.57 10.93
N SER A 291 -22.97 -1.46 12.22
CA SER A 291 -23.39 -2.61 13.04
C SER A 291 -24.68 -3.24 12.55
N ASP A 292 -25.61 -2.46 12.00
CA ASP A 292 -26.86 -3.00 11.43
C ASP A 292 -26.66 -3.71 10.08
N LEU A 293 -25.47 -3.61 9.47
CA LEU A 293 -25.16 -4.20 8.16
C LEU A 293 -24.45 -5.56 8.24
N ILE A 294 -23.93 -5.95 9.39
CA ILE A 294 -23.18 -7.20 9.64
C ILE A 294 -24.06 -8.18 10.40
#